data_AF-A0A932A994-F1
#
_entry.id   AF-A0A932A994-F1
#
_cell.length_a   1.000
_cell.length_b   1.000
_cell.length_c   1.000
_cell.angle_alpha   90.00
_cell.angle_beta   90.00
_cell.angle_gamma   90.00
#
_symmetry.space_group_name_H-M   'P 1'
#
loop_
_entity.id
_entity.type
_entity.pdbx_description
1 polymer ?
#
loop_
_entity_poly.entity_id
_entity_poly.type
_entity_poly.pdbx_seq_one_letter_code
_entity_poly.pdbx_strand_id
1 'polypeptide(L)'
;MALEEYKQKRRFEDTPEPPPKLGKRDAHRFVVQKHHASRLHYDFRLEMDGVLKSWAVPKGPSLDPDDKRLAMMVEDHPVSYFDFEGIIPEGNYGAGSVQVWDVGTWEPLGEAHAMLTKGDFKFRLKGRKLKGDFVLARMRSRRPGSKGNEWLLIKHRGAGDVAGFDAGDRKLDWSVLTKRSLAEIAGDARAREWQSRKKAAPASRGGKNAWLADSVAKADRKRRGTAEHAEIAEKPKGRKKTPSARVVKASASAAEGDTRSLRPKQRNFSASSASSAVKTLKGAERAPMPRAITPMLATLVDGPFDDEQWLFEIKWDGYRAVAYLDGGNVRLVSRNQNDFTAGFPEVAAALAEGVRAKQAVLDGEIVALDAEGRPSFSLMQQRTGMDTGRPGRIGIARRDVPIVFYAFDVIWLEGYSLMQVGLEQRKELLRQILGKDERLFFSDHVVGKGNALFELARQRSLEGILAKRRASCYIQKRTREWLKIKITQRIECVIGGYTDPKGSREHFGSVILGLYDDKGKLIHVGQAGSGFTEQSHAAMWKKLKPLETAKNPYDGRVDTLRKNHWTKPQLVAEIKFIEWTHEGETGQVKMRAPVYMGLRTDKKAQDCRFERARPVMKEVKKAEAGEES
;
A
#
# COMPACT_ATOMS: atom_id res chain seq x y z
N MET A 1 20.96 -24.68 28.66
CA MET A 1 21.99 -24.88 27.61
C MET A 1 21.91 -23.73 26.61
N ALA A 2 23.01 -23.38 25.93
CA ALA A 2 23.10 -22.16 25.10
C ALA A 2 22.02 -22.04 24.00
N LEU A 3 21.50 -23.16 23.49
CA LEU A 3 20.46 -23.19 22.44
C LEU A 3 19.07 -23.60 22.95
N GLU A 4 18.84 -23.61 24.27
CA GLU A 4 17.57 -24.10 24.84
C GLU A 4 16.39 -23.19 24.48
N GLU A 5 16.57 -21.87 24.60
CA GLU A 5 15.54 -20.90 24.22
C GLU A 5 15.29 -20.92 22.70
N TYR A 6 16.33 -21.19 21.89
CA TYR A 6 16.17 -21.40 20.45
C TYR A 6 15.29 -22.61 20.16
N LYS A 7 15.59 -23.76 20.80
CA LYS A 7 14.81 -24.99 20.66
C LYS A 7 13.35 -24.82 21.07
N GLN A 8 13.08 -24.14 22.18
CA GLN A 8 11.72 -23.95 22.70
C GLN A 8 10.83 -23.11 21.77
N LYS A 9 11.41 -22.18 21.01
CA LYS A 9 10.68 -21.26 20.15
C LYS A 9 10.36 -21.83 18.75
N ARG A 10 10.93 -22.97 18.33
CA ARG A 10 10.78 -23.52 16.97
C ARG A 10 10.12 -24.89 16.97
N ARG A 11 9.34 -25.15 15.91
CA ARG A 11 8.80 -26.46 15.57
C ARG A 11 9.55 -27.00 14.35
N PHE A 12 10.64 -27.75 14.57
CA PHE A 12 11.55 -28.19 13.50
C PHE A 12 10.93 -29.14 12.46
N GLU A 13 9.71 -29.65 12.72
CA GLU A 13 8.92 -30.42 11.74
C GLU A 13 8.26 -29.50 10.70
N ASP A 14 8.05 -28.22 11.04
CA ASP A 14 7.26 -27.25 10.26
C ASP A 14 8.09 -26.04 9.77
N THR A 15 9.39 -25.99 10.08
CA THR A 15 10.30 -24.89 9.66
C THR A 15 11.52 -25.44 8.93
N PRO A 16 11.99 -24.78 7.85
CA PRO A 16 13.25 -25.14 7.18
C PRO A 16 14.50 -24.71 7.98
N GLU A 17 14.32 -24.14 9.18
CA GLU A 17 15.42 -23.72 10.05
C GLU A 17 16.22 -24.91 10.61
N PRO A 18 17.54 -24.78 10.78
CA PRO A 18 18.39 -25.88 11.22
C PRO A 18 18.18 -26.25 12.71
N PRO A 19 18.43 -27.53 13.07
CA PRO A 19 18.27 -28.01 14.43
C PRO A 19 19.31 -27.41 15.40
N PRO A 20 19.01 -27.39 16.72
CA PRO A 20 19.87 -26.79 17.74
C PRO A 20 21.12 -27.66 17.99
N LYS A 21 22.16 -27.49 17.18
CA LYS A 21 23.46 -28.13 17.35
C LYS A 21 24.56 -27.09 17.57
N LEU A 22 25.39 -27.31 18.59
CA LEU A 22 26.58 -26.51 18.82
C LEU A 22 27.62 -26.75 17.72
N GLY A 23 28.29 -25.68 17.30
CA GLY A 23 29.45 -25.75 16.42
C GLY A 23 30.63 -26.41 17.12
N LYS A 24 31.44 -27.16 16.38
CA LYS A 24 32.62 -27.86 16.91
C LYS A 24 33.88 -26.98 17.00
N ARG A 25 33.86 -25.80 16.37
CA ARG A 25 34.98 -24.85 16.29
C ARG A 25 34.41 -23.44 16.27
N ASP A 26 35.16 -22.49 16.82
CA ASP A 26 34.86 -21.06 16.71
C ASP A 26 35.72 -20.48 15.58
N ALA A 27 35.07 -20.15 14.46
CA ALA A 27 35.73 -19.59 13.29
C ALA A 27 35.70 -18.05 13.27
N HIS A 28 35.20 -17.40 14.32
CA HIS A 28 34.99 -15.95 14.38
C HIS A 28 34.35 -15.38 13.11
N ARG A 29 33.32 -16.05 12.62
CA ARG A 29 32.53 -15.60 11.46
C ARG A 29 31.39 -14.71 11.92
N PHE A 30 30.98 -13.79 11.06
CA PHE A 30 29.76 -13.03 11.28
C PHE A 30 28.83 -13.16 10.08
N VAL A 31 27.53 -13.06 10.37
CA VAL A 31 26.48 -12.98 9.36
C VAL A 31 25.52 -11.86 9.72
N VAL A 32 25.03 -11.19 8.69
CA VAL A 32 23.90 -10.28 8.80
C VAL A 32 22.79 -10.82 7.91
N GLN A 33 21.67 -11.19 8.52
CA GLN A 33 20.49 -11.67 7.80
C GLN A 33 19.45 -10.56 7.72
N LYS A 34 19.07 -10.14 6.51
CA LYS A 34 17.94 -9.24 6.30
C LYS A 34 16.67 -10.07 6.38
N HIS A 35 15.84 -9.78 7.36
CA HIS A 35 14.69 -10.59 7.73
C HIS A 35 13.41 -9.77 7.61
N HIS A 36 12.57 -10.16 6.65
CA HIS A 36 11.22 -9.62 6.47
C HIS A 36 10.20 -10.51 7.16
N ALA A 37 10.16 -10.40 8.50
CA ALA A 37 9.10 -10.97 9.33
C ALA A 37 7.93 -9.96 9.44
N SER A 38 7.25 -9.88 10.59
CA SER A 38 6.22 -8.85 10.86
C SER A 38 6.71 -7.40 10.61
N ARG A 39 8.02 -7.18 10.77
CA ARG A 39 8.73 -5.95 10.40
C ARG A 39 10.07 -6.33 9.77
N LEU A 40 10.51 -5.53 8.81
CA LEU A 40 11.86 -5.63 8.29
C LEU A 40 12.87 -5.27 9.38
N HIS A 41 13.84 -6.15 9.59
CA HIS A 41 14.99 -5.92 10.46
C HIS A 41 16.20 -6.69 9.94
N TYR A 42 17.36 -6.44 10.53
CA TYR A 42 18.60 -7.14 10.22
C TYR A 42 19.08 -7.89 11.45
N ASP A 43 19.13 -9.21 11.38
CA ASP A 43 19.72 -10.03 12.43
C ASP A 43 21.25 -10.02 12.26
N PHE A 44 21.92 -9.26 13.12
CA PHE A 44 23.38 -9.19 13.22
C PHE A 44 23.87 -10.29 14.16
N ARG A 45 24.77 -11.16 13.68
CA ARG A 45 25.19 -12.34 14.43
C ARG A 45 26.69 -12.55 14.38
N LEU A 46 27.27 -12.90 15.54
CA LEU A 46 28.69 -13.23 15.71
C LEU A 46 28.83 -14.67 16.19
N GLU A 47 29.63 -15.46 15.48
CA GLU A 47 30.04 -16.79 15.93
C GLU A 47 30.97 -16.67 17.13
N MET A 48 30.57 -17.25 18.26
CA MET A 48 31.33 -17.32 19.50
C MET A 48 30.87 -18.53 20.32
N ASP A 49 31.79 -19.28 20.92
CA ASP A 49 31.49 -20.45 21.78
C ASP A 49 30.61 -21.52 21.11
N GLY A 50 30.77 -21.72 19.80
CA GLY A 50 29.98 -22.70 19.04
C GLY A 50 28.50 -22.33 18.85
N VAL A 51 28.13 -21.06 19.06
CA VAL A 51 26.81 -20.48 18.74
C VAL A 51 26.95 -19.15 18.01
N LEU A 52 25.83 -18.63 17.50
CA LEU A 52 25.71 -17.30 16.95
C LEU A 52 25.07 -16.37 17.99
N LYS A 53 25.87 -15.53 18.63
CA LYS A 53 25.38 -14.42 19.48
C LYS A 53 24.66 -13.42 18.59
N SER A 54 23.43 -13.07 18.92
CA SER A 54 22.49 -12.49 17.96
C SER A 54 21.80 -11.21 18.45
N TRP A 55 21.69 -10.24 17.54
CA TRP A 55 20.99 -8.97 17.77
C TRP A 55 20.10 -8.61 16.58
N ALA A 56 18.84 -8.28 16.83
CA ALA A 56 17.93 -7.72 15.84
C ALA A 56 18.14 -6.20 15.73
N VAL A 57 18.52 -5.71 14.56
CA VAL A 57 18.82 -4.30 14.26
C VAL A 57 17.76 -3.75 13.29
N PRO A 58 16.72 -3.03 13.75
CA PRO A 58 15.57 -2.66 12.91
C PRO A 58 15.92 -1.81 11.69
N LYS A 59 16.88 -0.89 11.82
CA LYS A 59 17.35 -0.03 10.74
C LYS A 59 18.60 -0.58 10.01
N GLY A 60 19.07 -1.75 10.40
CA GLY A 60 20.30 -2.34 9.91
C GLY A 60 21.58 -1.70 10.48
N PRO A 61 22.73 -2.35 10.29
CA PRO A 61 24.05 -1.83 10.63
C PRO A 61 24.41 -0.64 9.72
N SER A 62 25.22 0.32 10.20
CA SER A 62 25.64 1.47 9.40
C SER A 62 27.14 1.50 9.14
N LEU A 63 27.54 2.00 7.96
CA LEU A 63 28.90 2.47 7.71
C LEU A 63 29.11 3.95 8.05
N ASP A 64 28.05 4.66 8.48
CA ASP A 64 28.15 6.02 8.99
C ASP A 64 28.47 5.99 10.50
N PRO A 65 29.60 6.55 10.95
CA PRO A 65 29.96 6.59 12.38
C PRO A 65 29.04 7.49 13.21
N ASP A 66 28.28 8.40 12.61
CA ASP A 66 27.34 9.27 13.33
C ASP A 66 25.99 8.57 13.60
N ASP A 67 25.75 7.42 12.96
CA ASP A 67 24.57 6.60 13.20
C ASP A 67 24.69 5.73 14.46
N LYS A 68 23.73 5.91 15.38
CA LYS A 68 23.55 5.02 16.54
C LYS A 68 22.40 4.06 16.29
N ARG A 69 22.70 2.82 15.88
CA ARG A 69 21.68 1.83 15.49
C ARG A 69 21.24 1.01 16.71
N LEU A 70 19.94 1.04 17.03
CA LEU A 70 19.39 0.16 18.07
C LEU A 70 19.55 -1.31 17.67
N ALA A 71 20.11 -2.11 18.57
CA ALA A 71 20.35 -3.53 18.41
C ALA A 71 19.74 -4.28 19.62
N MET A 72 18.70 -5.06 19.39
CA MET A 72 18.03 -5.82 20.45
C MET A 72 18.64 -7.21 20.54
N MET A 73 19.26 -7.55 21.67
CA MET A 73 19.81 -8.89 21.87
C MET A 73 18.67 -9.92 21.92
N VAL A 74 18.81 -10.98 21.13
CA VAL A 74 17.86 -12.11 21.01
C VAL A 74 18.58 -13.41 21.40
N GLU A 75 17.86 -14.54 21.40
CA GLU A 75 18.44 -15.83 21.75
C GLU A 75 19.61 -16.22 20.81
N ASP A 76 20.52 -17.04 21.33
CA ASP A 76 21.61 -17.60 20.54
C ASP A 76 21.08 -18.54 19.46
N HIS A 77 21.71 -18.54 18.28
CA HIS A 77 21.32 -19.42 17.17
C HIS A 77 22.41 -20.46 16.91
N PRO A 78 22.09 -21.65 16.37
CA PRO A 78 23.11 -22.64 16.03
C PRO A 78 24.00 -22.12 14.90
N VAL A 79 25.26 -22.53 14.86
CA VAL A 79 26.22 -22.10 13.82
C VAL A 79 25.77 -22.53 12.42
N SER A 80 24.99 -23.60 12.30
CA SER A 80 24.35 -24.02 11.04
C SER A 80 23.34 -23.02 10.49
N TYR A 81 22.85 -22.08 11.30
CA TYR A 81 21.96 -21.00 10.86
C TYR A 81 22.69 -19.94 10.03
N PHE A 82 24.02 -19.97 10.03
CA PHE A 82 24.87 -18.97 9.37
C PHE A 82 24.55 -18.81 7.87
N ASP A 83 24.34 -19.92 7.16
CA ASP A 83 24.07 -19.92 5.72
C ASP A 83 22.58 -20.00 5.38
N PHE A 84 21.68 -19.87 6.38
CA PHE A 84 20.24 -20.00 6.15
C PHE A 84 19.69 -18.80 5.36
N GLU A 85 19.09 -19.12 4.22
CA GLU A 85 18.37 -18.21 3.33
C GLU A 85 17.10 -18.91 2.84
N GLY A 86 15.95 -18.24 2.92
CA GLY A 86 14.68 -18.82 2.50
C GLY A 86 13.46 -18.21 3.16
N ILE A 87 12.34 -18.92 3.11
CA ILE A 87 11.08 -18.48 3.70
C ILE A 87 10.81 -19.36 4.93
N ILE A 88 10.65 -18.71 6.09
CA ILE A 88 10.13 -19.33 7.31
C ILE A 88 8.59 -19.30 7.20
N PRO A 89 7.91 -20.46 7.16
CA PRO A 89 6.46 -20.53 6.92
C PRO A 89 5.64 -19.79 7.97
N GLU A 90 4.46 -19.29 7.59
CA GLU A 90 3.51 -18.68 8.50
C GLU A 90 3.13 -19.63 9.65
N GLY A 91 2.94 -19.08 10.85
CA GLY A 91 2.70 -19.85 12.08
C GLY A 91 3.97 -20.25 12.84
N ASN A 92 5.15 -20.19 12.21
CA ASN A 92 6.43 -20.39 12.89
C ASN A 92 6.97 -19.09 13.51
N TYR A 93 7.78 -19.25 14.56
CA TYR A 93 8.47 -18.13 15.19
C TYR A 93 9.45 -17.50 14.21
N GLY A 94 9.30 -16.20 13.93
CA GLY A 94 10.10 -15.54 12.90
C GLY A 94 9.62 -15.80 11.47
N ALA A 95 8.34 -16.17 11.26
CA ALA A 95 7.76 -16.31 9.92
C ALA A 95 8.05 -15.09 9.04
N GLY A 96 8.55 -15.33 7.82
CA GLY A 96 9.08 -14.28 6.95
C GLY A 96 10.16 -14.77 6.01
N SER A 97 10.61 -13.88 5.13
CA SER A 97 11.73 -14.17 4.22
C SER A 97 13.06 -13.73 4.86
N VAL A 98 14.06 -14.59 4.79
CA VAL A 98 15.41 -14.38 5.31
C VAL A 98 16.38 -14.37 4.15
N GLN A 99 17.14 -13.28 4.00
CA GLN A 99 18.23 -13.12 3.04
C GLN A 99 19.55 -12.98 3.79
N VAL A 100 20.59 -13.70 3.38
CA VAL A 100 21.94 -13.49 3.91
C VAL A 100 22.53 -12.21 3.29
N TRP A 101 22.41 -11.09 4.00
CA TRP A 101 22.74 -9.75 3.54
C TRP A 101 24.25 -9.46 3.57
N ASP A 102 24.98 -9.92 4.58
CA ASP A 102 26.44 -9.85 4.59
C ASP A 102 27.05 -11.03 5.36
N VAL A 103 28.29 -11.38 5.01
CA VAL A 103 29.08 -12.40 5.69
C VAL A 103 30.55 -11.99 5.70
N GLY A 104 31.27 -12.44 6.71
CA GLY A 104 32.72 -12.28 6.78
C GLY A 104 33.29 -12.84 8.07
N THR A 105 34.47 -12.36 8.44
CA THR A 105 35.09 -12.63 9.74
C THR A 105 35.03 -11.40 10.63
N TRP A 106 35.04 -11.65 11.93
CA TRP A 106 35.17 -10.62 12.95
C TRP A 106 36.37 -10.91 13.85
N GLU A 107 36.94 -9.87 14.45
CA GLU A 107 38.07 -9.99 15.38
C GLU A 107 37.74 -9.16 16.63
N PRO A 108 37.79 -9.72 17.86
CA PRO A 108 37.57 -8.93 19.06
C PRO A 108 38.71 -7.92 19.26
N LEU A 109 38.37 -6.69 19.65
CA LEU A 109 39.34 -5.64 20.00
C LEU A 109 39.59 -5.63 21.51
N GLY A 110 39.86 -6.80 22.08
CA GLY A 110 40.02 -7.06 23.50
C GLY A 110 39.59 -8.48 23.90
N GLU A 111 39.43 -8.73 25.19
CA GLU A 111 38.95 -10.01 25.71
C GLU A 111 37.42 -10.12 25.52
N ALA A 112 36.98 -11.02 24.63
CA ALA A 112 35.62 -11.04 24.10
C ALA A 112 34.55 -11.26 25.19
N HIS A 113 34.73 -12.26 26.06
CA HIS A 113 33.77 -12.59 27.12
C HIS A 113 33.63 -11.47 28.15
N ALA A 114 34.76 -10.85 28.51
CA ALA A 114 34.77 -9.73 29.45
C ALA A 114 34.03 -8.53 28.88
N MET A 115 34.27 -8.20 27.61
CA MET A 115 33.62 -7.08 26.93
C MET A 115 32.10 -7.30 26.76
N LEU A 116 31.67 -8.51 26.41
CA LEU A 116 30.25 -8.85 26.24
C LEU A 116 29.53 -8.77 27.58
N THR A 117 30.13 -9.30 28.65
CA THR A 117 29.58 -9.24 30.01
C THR A 117 29.46 -7.80 30.51
N LYS A 118 30.48 -6.99 30.26
CA LYS A 118 30.52 -5.56 30.61
C LYS A 118 29.47 -4.74 29.85
N GLY A 119 29.16 -5.15 28.61
CA GLY A 119 28.26 -4.43 27.72
C GLY A 119 28.95 -3.33 26.91
N ASP A 120 30.24 -3.49 26.61
CA ASP A 120 31.04 -2.60 25.74
C ASP A 120 31.88 -3.47 24.81
N PHE A 121 31.20 -4.08 23.82
CA PHE A 121 31.77 -5.13 22.98
C PHE A 121 32.32 -4.56 21.67
N LYS A 122 33.65 -4.43 21.62
CA LYS A 122 34.38 -3.84 20.48
C LYS A 122 34.98 -4.92 19.60
N PHE A 123 34.79 -4.78 18.29
CA PHE A 123 35.24 -5.76 17.32
C PHE A 123 35.47 -5.11 15.95
N ARG A 124 36.30 -5.76 15.14
CA ARG A 124 36.57 -5.39 13.76
C ARG A 124 35.84 -6.34 12.82
N LEU A 125 35.12 -5.80 11.83
CA LEU A 125 34.47 -6.59 10.78
C LEU A 125 35.25 -6.55 9.48
N LYS A 126 35.39 -7.73 8.87
CA LYS A 126 35.91 -7.93 7.50
C LYS A 126 34.84 -8.63 6.66
N GLY A 127 33.79 -7.89 6.31
CA GLY A 127 32.67 -8.35 5.49
C GLY A 127 32.77 -8.03 4.00
N ARG A 128 31.75 -8.47 3.25
CA ARG A 128 31.58 -8.03 1.86
C ARG A 128 30.99 -6.63 1.79
N LYS A 129 30.07 -6.28 2.71
CA LYS A 129 29.42 -4.97 2.80
C LYS A 129 29.95 -4.16 3.99
N LEU A 130 30.02 -4.75 5.17
CA LEU A 130 30.47 -4.09 6.39
C LEU A 130 31.97 -4.26 6.60
N LYS A 131 32.67 -3.16 6.85
CA LYS A 131 34.11 -3.15 7.12
C LYS A 131 34.48 -2.11 8.17
N GLY A 132 35.53 -2.42 8.92
CA GLY A 132 36.11 -1.54 9.94
C GLY A 132 35.66 -1.88 11.35
N ASP A 133 35.86 -0.94 12.27
CA ASP A 133 35.71 -1.18 13.71
C ASP A 133 34.31 -0.77 14.18
N PHE A 134 33.73 -1.58 15.05
CA PHE A 134 32.38 -1.42 15.57
C PHE A 134 32.36 -1.66 17.08
N VAL A 135 31.32 -1.11 17.72
CA VAL A 135 31.00 -1.37 19.12
C VAL A 135 29.52 -1.72 19.26
N LEU A 136 29.26 -2.75 20.06
CA LEU A 136 27.97 -3.03 20.67
C LEU A 136 28.00 -2.53 22.11
N ALA A 137 27.31 -1.43 22.38
CA ALA A 137 27.23 -0.83 23.71
C ALA A 137 25.86 -1.09 24.35
N ARG A 138 25.82 -1.82 25.47
CA ARG A 138 24.59 -2.13 26.21
C ARG A 138 24.08 -0.87 26.91
N MET A 139 22.81 -0.55 26.69
CA MET A 139 22.18 0.60 27.31
C MET A 139 21.89 0.32 28.79
N ARG A 140 22.32 1.21 29.69
CA ARG A 140 21.89 1.17 31.09
C ARG A 140 20.46 1.68 31.17
N SER A 141 19.50 0.79 31.42
CA SER A 141 18.10 1.19 31.55
C SER A 141 17.85 1.86 32.90
N ARG A 142 17.31 3.09 32.88
CA ARG A 142 16.82 3.83 34.06
C ARG A 142 15.31 3.62 34.30
N ARG A 143 14.66 2.67 33.60
CA ARG A 143 13.21 2.41 33.70
C ARG A 143 12.92 1.08 34.42
N PRO A 144 12.01 1.04 35.41
CA PRO A 144 11.53 -0.21 35.99
C PRO A 144 10.89 -1.11 34.91
N GLY A 145 11.36 -2.35 34.77
CA GLY A 145 10.81 -3.35 33.85
C GLY A 145 11.56 -3.56 32.52
N SER A 146 12.70 -2.89 32.28
CA SER A 146 13.57 -3.21 31.14
C SER A 146 14.25 -4.58 31.33
N LYS A 147 14.23 -5.42 30.28
CA LYS A 147 14.86 -6.74 30.26
C LYS A 147 16.38 -6.70 30.03
N GLY A 148 16.99 -5.51 29.96
CA GLY A 148 18.45 -5.35 29.83
C GLY A 148 19.04 -5.83 28.50
N ASN A 149 18.22 -6.07 27.48
CA ASN A 149 18.62 -6.59 26.17
C ASN A 149 18.76 -5.51 25.08
N GLU A 150 18.78 -4.24 25.46
CA GLU A 150 18.85 -3.08 24.56
C GLU A 150 20.32 -2.67 24.37
N TRP A 151 20.83 -2.73 23.14
CA TRP A 151 22.19 -2.36 22.77
C TRP A 151 22.19 -1.31 21.66
N LEU A 152 23.31 -0.62 21.48
CA LEU A 152 23.58 0.24 20.34
C LEU A 152 24.74 -0.37 19.54
N LEU A 153 24.52 -0.60 18.25
CA LEU A 153 25.54 -0.91 17.28
C LEU A 153 26.01 0.41 16.64
N ILE A 154 27.29 0.72 16.79
CA ILE A 154 27.90 1.98 16.34
C ILE A 154 29.19 1.64 15.62
N LYS A 155 29.44 2.27 14.47
CA LYS A 155 30.72 2.19 13.78
C LYS A 155 31.71 3.19 14.37
N HIS A 156 32.94 2.76 14.63
CA HIS A 156 34.02 3.66 14.96
C HIS A 156 34.50 4.39 13.71
N ARG A 157 34.82 5.67 13.87
CA ARG A 157 35.41 6.50 12.81
C ARG A 157 36.71 5.88 12.33
N GLY A 158 36.89 5.77 11.03
CA GLY A 158 38.08 5.18 10.43
C GLY A 158 38.00 5.03 8.92
N ALA A 159 38.87 4.18 8.37
CA ALA A 159 38.86 3.90 6.94
C ALA A 159 37.57 3.16 6.54
N GLY A 160 36.95 3.59 5.44
CA GLY A 160 35.72 2.99 4.91
C GLY A 160 34.42 3.51 5.52
N ASP A 161 34.46 4.66 6.20
CA ASP A 161 33.26 5.38 6.63
C ASP A 161 32.46 5.89 5.41
N VAL A 162 31.14 5.81 5.50
CA VAL A 162 30.23 6.25 4.43
C VAL A 162 29.15 7.12 5.04
N ALA A 163 29.25 8.43 4.83
CA ALA A 163 28.24 9.38 5.31
C ALA A 163 26.88 9.13 4.66
N GLY A 164 25.82 9.15 5.46
CA GLY A 164 24.45 8.87 5.02
C GLY A 164 24.21 7.42 4.59
N PHE A 165 25.02 6.47 5.08
CA PHE A 165 24.84 5.06 4.76
C PHE A 165 23.48 4.53 5.21
N ASP A 166 22.78 3.86 4.29
CA ASP A 166 21.52 3.17 4.56
C ASP A 166 21.62 1.70 4.16
N ALA A 167 21.55 0.80 5.15
CA ALA A 167 21.52 -0.65 4.90
C ALA A 167 20.32 -1.07 4.03
N GLY A 168 19.25 -0.27 4.06
CA GLY A 168 18.04 -0.44 3.24
C GLY A 168 18.18 0.00 1.78
N ASP A 169 19.31 0.59 1.37
CA ASP A 169 19.53 0.99 -0.03
C ASP A 169 19.34 -0.23 -0.95
N ARG A 170 18.53 -0.07 -2.00
CA ARG A 170 18.27 -1.09 -3.01
C ARG A 170 19.55 -1.60 -3.67
N LYS A 171 20.61 -0.80 -3.75
CA LYS A 171 21.94 -1.23 -4.25
C LYS A 171 22.60 -2.28 -3.36
N LEU A 172 22.20 -2.35 -2.09
CA LEU A 172 22.66 -3.33 -1.11
C LEU A 172 21.65 -4.47 -0.91
N ASP A 173 20.50 -4.45 -1.59
CA ASP A 173 19.45 -5.47 -1.47
C ASP A 173 19.72 -6.71 -2.33
N TRP A 174 20.82 -7.39 -2.03
CA TRP A 174 21.23 -8.65 -2.66
C TRP A 174 21.95 -9.55 -1.67
N SER A 175 21.71 -10.86 -1.79
CA SER A 175 22.31 -11.90 -0.96
C SER A 175 23.79 -12.06 -1.29
N VAL A 176 24.65 -12.09 -0.28
CA VAL A 176 26.06 -12.37 -0.50
C VAL A 176 26.31 -13.80 -0.99
N LEU A 177 25.41 -14.73 -0.66
CA LEU A 177 25.46 -16.14 -1.08
C LEU A 177 24.89 -16.33 -2.49
N THR A 178 23.63 -15.94 -2.71
CA THR A 178 22.90 -16.28 -3.94
C THR A 178 22.83 -15.16 -4.98
N LYS A 179 23.24 -13.94 -4.61
CA LYS A 179 23.08 -12.69 -5.40
C LYS A 179 21.63 -12.29 -5.66
N ARG A 180 20.65 -12.97 -5.06
CA ARG A 180 19.23 -12.65 -5.15
C ARG A 180 18.83 -11.58 -4.17
N SER A 181 17.91 -10.71 -4.54
CA SER A 181 17.22 -9.77 -3.65
C SER A 181 16.30 -10.50 -2.67
N LEU A 182 15.91 -9.81 -1.58
CA LEU A 182 15.00 -10.40 -0.59
C LEU A 182 13.64 -10.72 -1.21
N ALA A 183 13.21 -9.91 -2.19
CA ALA A 183 11.98 -10.13 -2.95
C ALA A 183 12.05 -11.37 -3.85
N GLU A 184 13.21 -11.64 -4.48
CA GLU A 184 13.40 -12.86 -5.28
C GLU A 184 13.37 -14.11 -4.38
N ILE A 185 13.99 -14.04 -3.19
CA ILE A 185 13.93 -15.13 -2.21
C ILE A 185 12.49 -15.34 -1.69
N ALA A 186 11.73 -14.26 -1.51
CA ALA A 186 10.33 -14.31 -1.08
C ALA A 186 9.37 -14.88 -2.14
N GLY A 187 9.71 -14.78 -3.43
CA GLY A 187 8.91 -15.30 -4.55
C GLY A 187 9.28 -16.71 -5.01
N ASP A 188 10.46 -17.21 -4.64
CA ASP A 188 10.95 -18.54 -4.99
C ASP A 188 10.52 -19.61 -3.97
N ALA A 189 9.25 -20.02 -4.02
CA ALA A 189 8.81 -21.26 -3.36
C ALA A 189 9.31 -22.54 -4.09
N ARG A 190 10.30 -22.44 -5.00
CA ARG A 190 10.90 -23.58 -5.73
C ARG A 190 12.41 -23.42 -5.99
N ALA A 191 13.23 -23.21 -4.95
CA ALA A 191 14.67 -23.33 -5.09
C ALA A 191 15.34 -23.94 -3.86
N ARG A 192 15.32 -25.29 -3.78
CA ARG A 192 16.43 -26.04 -3.19
C ARG A 192 17.53 -26.11 -4.27
N GLU A 193 18.75 -25.67 -3.91
CA GLU A 193 20.06 -25.84 -4.57
C GLU A 193 20.35 -25.30 -6.00
N TRP A 194 21.39 -24.43 -6.09
CA TRP A 194 22.51 -24.29 -7.08
C TRP A 194 22.24 -24.56 -8.60
N GLN A 195 22.63 -23.78 -9.64
CA GLN A 195 23.86 -23.04 -9.99
C GLN A 195 23.67 -21.98 -11.12
N SER A 196 24.44 -20.88 -10.99
CA SER A 196 25.32 -20.15 -11.94
C SER A 196 24.90 -19.65 -13.35
N ARG A 197 25.18 -18.34 -13.55
CA ARG A 197 25.51 -17.58 -14.79
C ARG A 197 24.37 -17.17 -15.76
N LYS A 198 24.03 -15.87 -15.76
CA LYS A 198 24.45 -14.88 -16.81
C LYS A 198 23.95 -13.46 -16.54
N LYS A 199 24.78 -12.48 -16.95
CA LYS A 199 24.63 -11.01 -16.84
C LYS A 199 23.37 -10.47 -17.55
N ALA A 200 22.77 -9.43 -16.97
CA ALA A 200 21.86 -8.50 -17.66
C ALA A 200 22.56 -7.14 -17.91
N ALA A 201 22.35 -6.57 -19.09
CA ALA A 201 22.71 -5.21 -19.48
C ALA A 201 21.55 -4.23 -19.20
N PRO A 202 21.80 -2.91 -19.13
CA PRO A 202 21.00 -1.95 -18.34
C PRO A 202 19.80 -1.33 -19.08
N ALA A 203 18.88 -0.80 -18.26
CA ALA A 203 17.62 -0.17 -18.63
C ALA A 203 17.75 1.31 -19.08
N SER A 204 16.84 1.75 -19.94
CA SER A 204 16.60 3.17 -20.27
C SER A 204 15.24 3.67 -19.74
N ARG A 205 15.19 4.98 -19.45
CA ARG A 205 14.15 5.76 -18.75
C ARG A 205 12.89 6.08 -19.57
N GLY A 206 11.75 6.22 -18.86
CA GLY A 206 10.75 7.30 -19.07
C GLY A 206 9.37 6.91 -19.64
N GLY A 207 8.31 7.01 -18.82
CA GLY A 207 6.91 7.04 -19.30
C GLY A 207 5.84 7.12 -18.21
N LYS A 208 4.79 7.90 -18.49
CA LYS A 208 3.52 8.06 -17.75
C LYS A 208 2.96 6.71 -17.35
N ASN A 209 2.78 6.45 -16.05
CA ASN A 209 2.41 5.12 -15.52
C ASN A 209 3.08 3.95 -16.27
N ALA A 210 4.35 4.12 -16.71
CA ALA A 210 5.04 3.14 -17.54
C ALA A 210 5.10 1.77 -16.87
N TRP A 211 5.09 1.75 -15.54
CA TRP A 211 5.07 0.53 -14.74
C TRP A 211 3.81 -0.33 -14.97
N LEU A 212 2.64 0.24 -15.24
CA LEU A 212 1.41 -0.51 -15.53
C LEU A 212 1.46 -1.08 -16.96
N ALA A 213 1.91 -0.27 -17.93
CA ALA A 213 2.07 -0.67 -19.32
C ALA A 213 3.18 -1.73 -19.52
N ASP A 214 4.34 -1.57 -18.87
CA ASP A 214 5.46 -2.52 -18.89
C ASP A 214 5.10 -3.87 -18.26
N SER A 215 4.23 -3.87 -17.25
CA SER A 215 3.78 -5.09 -16.57
C SER A 215 2.76 -5.87 -17.39
N VAL A 216 1.85 -5.17 -18.10
CA VAL A 216 0.92 -5.79 -19.06
C VAL A 216 1.67 -6.35 -20.27
N ALA A 217 2.64 -5.61 -20.81
CA ALA A 217 3.48 -6.07 -21.93
C ALA A 217 4.37 -7.27 -21.56
N LYS A 218 4.85 -7.37 -20.30
CA LYS A 218 5.56 -8.56 -19.79
C LYS A 218 4.65 -9.78 -19.65
N ALA A 219 3.38 -9.59 -19.27
CA ALA A 219 2.40 -10.66 -19.19
C ALA A 219 2.01 -11.21 -20.58
N ASP A 220 1.89 -10.35 -21.60
CA ASP A 220 1.57 -10.76 -22.97
C ASP A 220 2.73 -11.47 -23.66
N ARG A 221 3.98 -11.09 -23.34
CA ARG A 221 5.19 -11.77 -23.85
C ARG A 221 5.34 -13.20 -23.30
N LYS A 222 4.78 -13.48 -22.12
CA LYS A 222 4.78 -14.81 -21.48
C LYS A 222 3.82 -15.81 -22.14
N ARG A 223 2.89 -15.35 -22.99
CA ARG A 223 1.92 -16.21 -23.72
C ARG A 223 2.35 -16.56 -25.14
N ARG A 224 3.20 -15.75 -25.79
CA ARG A 224 3.78 -16.06 -27.12
C ARG A 224 4.93 -17.09 -27.06
N GLY A 225 5.51 -17.33 -25.89
CA GLY A 225 6.60 -18.30 -25.70
C GLY A 225 6.17 -19.74 -25.41
N THR A 226 4.87 -20.05 -25.44
CA THR A 226 4.33 -21.39 -25.13
C THR A 226 3.44 -21.97 -26.23
N ALA A 227 3.64 -21.53 -27.48
CA ALA A 227 3.01 -22.11 -28.66
C ALA A 227 4.02 -22.25 -29.80
N GLU A 228 5.14 -22.93 -29.55
CA GLU A 228 6.09 -23.37 -30.58
C GLU A 228 6.90 -24.56 -30.06
N HIS A 229 6.23 -25.68 -29.77
CA HIS A 229 6.84 -27.02 -29.71
C HIS A 229 5.74 -28.08 -29.78
N ALA A 230 5.20 -28.26 -30.99
CA ALA A 230 4.68 -29.55 -31.43
C ALA A 230 4.87 -29.63 -32.95
N GLU A 231 5.34 -30.78 -33.40
CA GLU A 231 5.50 -31.25 -34.79
C GLU A 231 6.86 -31.03 -35.48
N ILE A 232 7.65 -32.11 -35.50
CA ILE A 232 8.73 -32.40 -36.45
C ILE A 232 8.28 -33.60 -37.28
N ALA A 233 8.46 -33.49 -38.62
CA ALA A 233 8.57 -34.49 -39.69
C ALA A 233 7.61 -34.09 -40.83
N GLU A 234 7.99 -33.84 -42.08
CA GLU A 234 9.06 -34.37 -42.93
C GLU A 234 9.41 -33.37 -44.05
N LYS A 235 10.61 -33.49 -44.62
CA LYS A 235 11.12 -32.77 -45.81
C LYS A 235 10.75 -33.54 -47.09
N PRO A 236 10.66 -32.94 -48.31
CA PRO A 236 11.87 -32.46 -48.99
C PRO A 236 11.79 -31.31 -50.03
N LYS A 237 12.97 -30.67 -50.18
CA LYS A 237 13.66 -30.17 -51.41
C LYS A 237 12.88 -29.36 -52.46
N GLY A 238 13.34 -28.12 -52.67
CA GLY A 238 13.12 -27.35 -53.90
C GLY A 238 14.00 -26.09 -53.94
N ARG A 239 14.63 -25.80 -55.07
CA ARG A 239 15.83 -24.97 -55.26
C ARG A 239 15.47 -23.66 -56.01
N LYS A 240 16.32 -22.62 -55.86
CA LYS A 240 16.50 -21.43 -56.75
C LYS A 240 15.42 -20.34 -56.65
N LYS A 241 15.67 -19.04 -56.84
CA LYS A 241 16.84 -18.17 -57.11
C LYS A 241 16.33 -16.71 -56.95
N THR A 242 17.14 -15.82 -56.39
CA THR A 242 17.08 -14.36 -56.61
C THR A 242 17.58 -14.01 -58.02
N PRO A 243 17.25 -12.82 -58.57
CA PRO A 243 18.08 -11.61 -58.39
C PRO A 243 17.22 -10.35 -58.16
N SER A 244 17.57 -9.44 -57.24
CA SER A 244 18.59 -8.38 -57.32
C SER A 244 18.43 -7.36 -58.47
N ALA A 245 17.95 -6.18 -58.06
CA ALA A 245 18.42 -4.82 -58.38
C ALA A 245 18.43 -4.30 -59.83
N ARG A 246 17.80 -3.13 -60.02
CA ARG A 246 18.48 -2.00 -60.68
C ARG A 246 17.86 -0.64 -60.33
N VAL A 247 18.75 0.24 -59.90
CA VAL A 247 18.64 1.70 -59.72
C VAL A 247 18.83 2.37 -61.07
N VAL A 248 18.04 3.39 -61.47
CA VAL A 248 18.55 4.64 -62.13
C VAL A 248 17.59 5.84 -61.97
N LYS A 249 18.19 6.92 -61.47
CA LYS A 249 17.99 8.39 -61.46
C LYS A 249 16.90 9.10 -62.32
N ALA A 250 16.22 10.02 -61.61
CA ALA A 250 16.12 11.49 -61.77
C ALA A 250 15.64 12.17 -63.07
N SER A 251 14.70 13.12 -62.88
CA SER A 251 14.69 14.43 -63.54
C SER A 251 13.89 15.48 -62.73
N ALA A 252 14.45 16.69 -62.64
CA ALA A 252 13.86 17.95 -62.13
C ALA A 252 12.83 18.50 -63.15
N SER A 253 11.94 19.48 -62.90
CA SER A 253 12.04 20.78 -62.22
C SER A 253 10.63 21.39 -62.02
N ALA A 254 10.34 21.99 -60.86
CA ALA A 254 10.12 23.43 -60.64
C ALA A 254 8.73 24.01 -61.00
N ALA A 255 7.97 24.44 -59.99
CA ALA A 255 7.19 25.69 -59.96
C ALA A 255 6.64 25.94 -58.53
N GLU A 256 7.25 26.93 -57.87
CA GLU A 256 6.71 28.01 -57.01
C GLU A 256 5.45 27.80 -56.15
N GLY A 257 5.54 28.24 -54.87
CA GLY A 257 4.38 28.70 -54.12
C GLY A 257 4.40 28.48 -52.60
N ASP A 258 4.87 29.50 -51.88
CA ASP A 258 4.28 29.99 -50.64
C ASP A 258 4.75 29.43 -49.28
N THR A 259 5.31 30.36 -48.50
CA THR A 259 5.80 30.23 -47.13
C THR A 259 4.65 30.09 -46.13
N ARG A 260 4.50 28.92 -45.49
CA ARG A 260 3.61 28.73 -44.33
C ARG A 260 4.30 28.08 -43.14
N SER A 261 4.53 28.92 -42.12
CA SER A 261 4.29 28.68 -40.69
C SER A 261 4.38 27.21 -40.20
N LEU A 262 5.53 26.87 -39.61
CA LEU A 262 5.68 25.70 -38.76
C LEU A 262 5.06 25.98 -37.37
N ARG A 263 3.83 25.51 -37.16
CA ARG A 263 3.28 25.21 -35.82
C ARG A 263 2.64 23.82 -35.84
N PRO A 264 2.95 22.92 -34.88
CA PRO A 264 2.29 21.63 -34.79
C PRO A 264 0.81 21.81 -34.43
N LYS A 265 -0.09 21.18 -35.21
CA LYS A 265 -1.54 21.19 -34.99
C LYS A 265 -1.90 20.57 -33.63
N GLN A 266 -2.35 21.38 -32.67
CA GLN A 266 -3.15 20.92 -31.53
C GLN A 266 -4.55 20.57 -32.05
N ARG A 267 -4.98 19.30 -31.93
CA ARG A 267 -6.40 18.92 -32.09
C ARG A 267 -7.17 19.39 -30.85
N ASN A 268 -7.86 20.53 -30.96
CA ASN A 268 -8.86 20.98 -30.00
C ASN A 268 -10.16 20.20 -30.23
N PHE A 269 -10.54 19.34 -29.29
CA PHE A 269 -11.88 18.74 -29.24
C PHE A 269 -12.85 19.82 -28.69
N SER A 270 -13.77 20.32 -29.51
CA SER A 270 -14.82 21.27 -29.10
C SER A 270 -16.00 20.53 -28.44
N ALA A 271 -16.75 21.18 -27.54
CA ALA A 271 -17.91 20.59 -26.85
C ALA A 271 -18.96 19.92 -27.78
N SER A 272 -19.04 20.35 -29.05
CA SER A 272 -19.87 19.72 -30.08
C SER A 272 -19.50 18.26 -30.38
N SER A 273 -18.23 17.88 -30.20
CA SER A 273 -17.75 16.53 -30.45
C SER A 273 -18.07 15.56 -29.31
N ALA A 274 -18.05 16.01 -28.05
CA ALA A 274 -18.46 15.23 -26.89
C ALA A 274 -19.96 14.90 -26.95
N SER A 275 -20.81 15.87 -27.30
CA SER A 275 -22.25 15.66 -27.46
C SER A 275 -22.58 14.65 -28.57
N SER A 276 -21.84 14.66 -29.69
CA SER A 276 -22.03 13.69 -30.77
C SER A 276 -21.61 12.28 -30.39
N ALA A 277 -20.53 12.11 -29.62
CA ALA A 277 -20.06 10.81 -29.15
C ALA A 277 -21.06 10.12 -28.19
N VAL A 278 -21.76 10.91 -27.36
CA VAL A 278 -22.75 10.36 -26.42
C VAL A 278 -24.00 9.84 -27.12
N LYS A 279 -24.47 10.53 -28.17
CA LYS A 279 -25.71 10.18 -28.89
C LYS A 279 -25.72 8.77 -29.48
N THR A 280 -24.56 8.22 -29.80
CA THR A 280 -24.43 6.91 -30.44
C THR A 280 -24.34 5.77 -29.43
N LEU A 281 -24.30 6.05 -28.13
CA LEU A 281 -24.16 5.01 -27.10
C LEU A 281 -25.50 4.41 -26.72
N LYS A 282 -25.56 3.07 -26.72
CA LYS A 282 -26.70 2.32 -26.21
C LYS A 282 -26.87 2.60 -24.72
N GLY A 283 -28.09 3.00 -24.32
CA GLY A 283 -28.42 3.38 -22.93
C GLY A 283 -28.13 4.83 -22.57
N ALA A 284 -27.64 5.66 -23.51
CA ALA A 284 -27.57 7.10 -23.28
C ALA A 284 -28.96 7.71 -23.48
N GLU A 285 -29.46 8.40 -22.47
CA GLU A 285 -30.81 8.97 -22.47
C GLU A 285 -30.75 10.49 -22.30
N ARG A 286 -31.52 11.25 -23.09
CA ARG A 286 -31.63 12.70 -22.85
C ARG A 286 -32.26 12.93 -21.49
N ALA A 287 -31.57 13.68 -20.64
CA ALA A 287 -32.03 14.00 -19.29
C ALA A 287 -31.42 15.32 -18.82
N PRO A 288 -32.15 16.11 -17.99
CA PRO A 288 -31.55 17.26 -17.33
C PRO A 288 -30.38 16.83 -16.43
N MET A 289 -29.45 17.74 -16.17
CA MET A 289 -28.36 17.46 -15.23
C MET A 289 -28.94 17.09 -13.85
N PRO A 290 -28.53 15.96 -13.26
CA PRO A 290 -29.02 15.57 -11.95
C PRO A 290 -28.56 16.57 -10.88
N ARG A 291 -29.44 16.94 -9.95
CA ARG A 291 -29.08 17.86 -8.84
C ARG A 291 -28.26 17.19 -7.74
N ALA A 292 -28.53 15.90 -7.53
CA ALA A 292 -27.91 15.05 -6.52
C ALA A 292 -27.67 13.64 -7.10
N ILE A 293 -26.55 13.05 -6.72
CA ILE A 293 -26.16 11.69 -7.08
C ILE A 293 -25.82 10.95 -5.79
N THR A 294 -26.51 9.85 -5.53
CA THR A 294 -26.08 8.90 -4.49
C THR A 294 -25.02 7.98 -5.12
N PRO A 295 -23.76 8.01 -4.64
CA PRO A 295 -22.69 7.27 -5.31
C PRO A 295 -22.88 5.75 -5.27
N MET A 296 -22.55 5.07 -6.36
CA MET A 296 -22.56 3.60 -6.44
C MET A 296 -21.54 3.00 -5.47
N LEU A 297 -21.94 2.00 -4.68
CA LEU A 297 -21.10 1.39 -3.64
C LEU A 297 -20.70 -0.04 -3.99
N ALA A 298 -19.46 -0.40 -3.68
CA ALA A 298 -18.90 -1.71 -3.95
C ALA A 298 -19.11 -2.70 -2.78
N THR A 299 -19.38 -3.96 -3.07
CA THR A 299 -19.49 -5.06 -2.08
C THR A 299 -18.10 -5.59 -1.69
N LEU A 300 -17.83 -5.77 -0.39
CA LEU A 300 -16.58 -6.37 0.09
C LEU A 300 -16.53 -7.87 -0.20
N VAL A 301 -15.43 -8.33 -0.80
CA VAL A 301 -15.17 -9.75 -1.05
C VAL A 301 -13.85 -10.19 -0.42
N ASP A 302 -13.68 -11.50 -0.26
CA ASP A 302 -12.60 -12.14 0.51
C ASP A 302 -11.29 -12.36 -0.25
N GLY A 303 -11.26 -12.17 -1.57
CA GLY A 303 -10.03 -12.29 -2.35
C GLY A 303 -10.11 -11.66 -3.75
N PRO A 304 -8.94 -11.45 -4.39
CA PRO A 304 -8.86 -11.08 -5.80
C PRO A 304 -9.24 -12.26 -6.71
N PHE A 305 -9.51 -11.94 -7.97
CA PHE A 305 -9.84 -12.91 -9.02
C PHE A 305 -9.45 -12.36 -10.40
N ASP A 306 -9.41 -13.24 -11.39
CA ASP A 306 -9.23 -12.88 -12.80
C ASP A 306 -10.50 -13.24 -13.56
N ASP A 307 -11.02 -12.30 -14.36
CA ASP A 307 -12.19 -12.51 -15.21
C ASP A 307 -12.30 -11.43 -16.30
N GLU A 308 -12.42 -11.84 -17.57
CA GLU A 308 -12.46 -10.95 -18.75
C GLU A 308 -13.72 -10.06 -18.81
N GLN A 309 -14.80 -10.40 -18.10
CA GLN A 309 -15.99 -9.55 -17.98
C GLN A 309 -15.79 -8.40 -16.98
N TRP A 310 -14.66 -8.36 -16.28
CA TRP A 310 -14.36 -7.41 -15.23
C TRP A 310 -13.15 -6.54 -15.59
N LEU A 311 -13.23 -5.27 -15.17
CA LEU A 311 -12.08 -4.38 -15.11
C LEU A 311 -11.70 -4.15 -13.66
N PHE A 312 -10.41 -3.96 -13.42
CA PHE A 312 -9.84 -3.79 -12.10
C PHE A 312 -9.09 -2.46 -12.02
N GLU A 313 -9.39 -1.68 -10.99
CA GLU A 313 -8.81 -0.36 -10.73
C GLU A 313 -8.12 -0.32 -9.37
N ILE A 314 -7.16 0.58 -9.18
CA ILE A 314 -6.61 0.86 -7.85
C ILE A 314 -7.72 1.42 -6.96
N LYS A 315 -7.82 0.89 -5.73
CA LYS A 315 -8.65 1.51 -4.71
C LYS A 315 -7.88 2.68 -4.09
N TRP A 316 -8.24 3.89 -4.53
CA TRP A 316 -7.69 5.13 -4.00
C TRP A 316 -8.23 5.42 -2.59
N ASP A 317 -7.35 5.99 -1.76
CA ASP A 317 -7.58 6.32 -0.36
C ASP A 317 -7.70 7.84 -0.21
N GLY A 318 -8.92 8.34 -0.02
CA GLY A 318 -9.21 9.77 -0.05
C GLY A 318 -10.66 10.13 0.28
N TYR A 319 -11.11 11.24 -0.30
CA TYR A 319 -12.52 11.67 -0.23
C TYR A 319 -13.20 11.47 -1.58
N ARG A 320 -14.22 10.60 -1.59
CA ARG A 320 -15.10 10.47 -2.74
C ARG A 320 -15.82 11.78 -3.03
N ALA A 321 -15.70 12.25 -4.26
CA ALA A 321 -16.26 13.50 -4.73
C ALA A 321 -17.02 13.28 -6.04
N VAL A 322 -18.29 13.65 -6.03
CA VAL A 322 -19.06 13.85 -7.27
C VAL A 322 -18.84 15.29 -7.70
N ALA A 323 -18.27 15.47 -8.90
CA ALA A 323 -18.00 16.77 -9.49
C ALA A 323 -19.12 17.12 -10.48
N TYR A 324 -19.83 18.21 -10.21
CA TYR A 324 -20.78 18.82 -11.14
C TYR A 324 -20.08 19.97 -11.85
N LEU A 325 -20.02 19.91 -13.18
CA LEU A 325 -19.44 20.93 -14.03
C LEU A 325 -20.56 21.55 -14.86
N ASP A 326 -20.71 22.88 -14.77
CA ASP A 326 -21.71 23.63 -15.52
C ASP A 326 -21.13 24.97 -16.00
N GLY A 327 -20.78 25.04 -17.29
CA GLY A 327 -20.27 26.26 -17.91
C GLY A 327 -18.98 26.78 -17.27
N GLY A 328 -18.12 25.89 -16.78
CA GLY A 328 -16.89 26.22 -16.06
C GLY A 328 -17.07 26.39 -14.55
N ASN A 329 -18.31 26.44 -14.04
CA ASN A 329 -18.55 26.37 -12.59
C ASN A 329 -18.44 24.92 -12.13
N VAL A 330 -17.68 24.69 -11.06
CA VAL A 330 -17.47 23.35 -10.50
C VAL A 330 -18.00 23.29 -9.07
N ARG A 331 -18.77 22.25 -8.78
CA ARG A 331 -19.24 21.92 -7.44
C ARG A 331 -18.82 20.51 -7.08
N LEU A 332 -18.08 20.37 -5.98
CA LEU A 332 -17.60 19.11 -5.43
C LEU A 332 -18.49 18.70 -4.25
N VAL A 333 -19.10 17.53 -4.37
CA VAL A 333 -20.11 17.03 -3.43
C VAL A 333 -19.73 15.68 -2.87
N SER A 334 -19.72 15.57 -1.55
CA SER A 334 -19.26 14.37 -0.85
C SER A 334 -20.30 13.26 -0.97
N ARG A 335 -19.96 12.05 -0.50
CA ARG A 335 -20.91 10.91 -0.41
C ARG A 335 -22.26 11.29 0.21
N ASN A 336 -22.25 12.18 1.21
CA ASN A 336 -23.44 12.59 1.96
C ASN A 336 -24.06 13.91 1.47
N GLN A 337 -23.78 14.31 0.23
CA GLN A 337 -24.29 15.54 -0.39
C GLN A 337 -23.78 16.85 0.22
N ASN A 338 -22.79 16.82 1.12
CA ASN A 338 -22.16 18.05 1.61
C ASN A 338 -21.31 18.66 0.50
N ASP A 339 -21.55 19.94 0.19
CA ASP A 339 -20.68 20.73 -0.67
C ASP A 339 -19.40 21.07 0.09
N PHE A 340 -18.28 20.76 -0.54
CA PHE A 340 -16.97 20.96 0.05
C PHE A 340 -15.97 21.53 -0.95
N THR A 341 -16.48 22.18 -1.99
CA THR A 341 -15.73 22.83 -3.07
C THR A 341 -14.70 23.82 -2.54
N ALA A 342 -15.08 24.64 -1.56
CA ALA A 342 -14.20 25.64 -0.95
C ALA A 342 -12.96 25.04 -0.26
N GLY A 343 -12.99 23.75 0.08
CA GLY A 343 -11.84 23.04 0.65
C GLY A 343 -10.76 22.69 -0.38
N PHE A 344 -11.17 22.56 -1.65
CA PHE A 344 -10.36 22.06 -2.77
C PHE A 344 -10.45 22.97 -4.01
N PRO A 345 -10.19 24.29 -3.87
CA PRO A 345 -10.30 25.23 -4.99
C PRO A 345 -9.36 24.88 -6.16
N GLU A 346 -8.18 24.31 -5.89
CA GLU A 346 -7.23 23.88 -6.91
C GLU A 346 -7.75 22.71 -7.75
N VAL A 347 -8.53 21.80 -7.15
CA VAL A 347 -9.18 20.69 -7.87
C VAL A 347 -10.36 21.22 -8.68
N ALA A 348 -11.15 22.13 -8.10
CA ALA A 348 -12.27 22.75 -8.79
C ALA A 348 -11.80 23.54 -10.03
N ALA A 349 -10.73 24.32 -9.90
CA ALA A 349 -10.11 25.02 -11.02
C ALA A 349 -9.56 24.06 -12.09
N ALA A 350 -8.85 23.01 -11.67
CA ALA A 350 -8.33 21.99 -12.58
C ALA A 350 -9.47 21.32 -13.36
N LEU A 351 -10.58 20.98 -12.71
CA LEU A 351 -11.78 20.43 -13.36
C LEU A 351 -12.42 21.40 -14.34
N ALA A 352 -12.54 22.68 -13.98
CA ALA A 352 -13.12 23.72 -14.83
C ALA A 352 -12.34 23.91 -16.13
N GLU A 353 -11.00 23.88 -16.05
CA GLU A 353 -10.10 24.12 -17.19
C GLU A 353 -9.79 22.84 -17.97
N GLY A 354 -9.66 21.72 -17.26
CA GLY A 354 -9.18 20.45 -17.79
C GLY A 354 -10.25 19.61 -18.44
N VAL A 355 -11.52 19.72 -18.04
CA VAL A 355 -12.60 18.92 -18.64
C VAL A 355 -13.09 19.55 -19.94
N ARG A 356 -12.99 18.79 -21.04
CA ARG A 356 -13.37 19.21 -22.40
C ARG A 356 -14.86 19.01 -22.66
N ALA A 357 -15.69 19.55 -21.78
CA ALA A 357 -17.14 19.56 -21.89
C ALA A 357 -17.70 20.83 -21.24
N LYS A 358 -18.78 21.38 -21.78
CA LYS A 358 -19.52 22.49 -21.18
C LYS A 358 -20.20 22.05 -19.89
N GLN A 359 -20.79 20.85 -19.90
CA GLN A 359 -21.54 20.32 -18.77
C GLN A 359 -21.26 18.83 -18.58
N ALA A 360 -20.93 18.43 -17.36
CA ALA A 360 -20.64 17.03 -17.01
C ALA A 360 -20.88 16.74 -15.52
N VAL A 361 -21.15 15.48 -15.20
CA VAL A 361 -21.13 14.95 -13.83
C VAL A 361 -20.16 13.79 -13.75
N LEU A 362 -19.09 13.96 -12.99
CA LEU A 362 -18.01 12.98 -12.83
C LEU A 362 -18.03 12.38 -11.42
N ASP A 363 -17.63 11.12 -11.31
CA ASP A 363 -17.39 10.46 -10.02
C ASP A 363 -15.91 10.13 -9.90
N GLY A 364 -15.34 10.48 -8.75
CA GLY A 364 -13.91 10.37 -8.52
C GLY A 364 -13.52 10.40 -7.06
N GLU A 365 -12.22 10.30 -6.83
CA GLU A 365 -11.61 10.36 -5.50
C GLU A 365 -10.62 11.52 -5.45
N ILE A 366 -10.77 12.40 -4.46
CA ILE A 366 -9.78 13.42 -4.14
C ILE A 366 -8.75 12.79 -3.21
N VAL A 367 -7.48 12.86 -3.58
CA VAL A 367 -6.38 12.16 -2.91
C VAL A 367 -5.27 13.15 -2.56
N ALA A 368 -4.76 13.06 -1.33
CA ALA A 368 -3.56 13.77 -0.90
C ALA A 368 -2.34 12.90 -1.15
N LEU A 369 -1.30 13.49 -1.74
CA LEU A 369 -0.06 12.79 -2.06
C LEU A 369 1.06 13.22 -1.12
N ASP A 370 1.94 12.28 -0.77
CA ASP A 370 3.21 12.58 -0.10
C ASP A 370 4.28 13.06 -1.09
N ALA A 371 5.49 13.34 -0.58
CA ALA A 371 6.62 13.81 -1.38
C ALA A 371 7.06 12.81 -2.47
N GLU A 372 6.75 11.53 -2.30
CA GLU A 372 7.01 10.46 -3.26
C GLU A 372 5.81 10.21 -4.20
N GLY A 373 4.75 10.99 -4.10
CA GLY A 373 3.53 10.86 -4.92
C GLY A 373 2.59 9.74 -4.48
N ARG A 374 2.72 9.23 -3.25
CA ARG A 374 1.87 8.14 -2.73
C ARG A 374 0.64 8.70 -2.01
N PRO A 375 -0.54 8.06 -2.14
CA PRO A 375 -1.74 8.43 -1.40
C PRO A 375 -1.54 8.38 0.12
N SER A 376 -1.96 9.43 0.82
CA SER A 376 -1.91 9.51 2.28
C SER A 376 -3.13 10.18 2.87
N PHE A 377 -3.97 9.39 3.53
CA PHE A 377 -5.15 9.90 4.23
C PHE A 377 -4.80 10.81 5.42
N SER A 378 -3.65 10.60 6.06
CA SER A 378 -3.19 11.48 7.14
C SER A 378 -2.89 12.89 6.62
N LEU A 379 -2.24 13.00 5.45
CA LEU A 379 -2.01 14.28 4.79
C LEU A 379 -3.32 14.95 4.35
N MET A 380 -4.33 14.17 3.95
CA MET A 380 -5.66 14.70 3.61
C MET A 380 -6.30 15.44 4.78
N GLN A 381 -6.22 14.90 6.00
CA GLN A 381 -6.77 15.58 7.19
C GLN A 381 -6.01 16.84 7.57
N GLN A 382 -4.68 16.81 7.44
CA GLN A 382 -3.84 17.99 7.65
C GLN A 382 -4.18 19.09 6.64
N ARG A 383 -4.39 18.73 5.37
CA ARG A 383 -4.77 19.67 4.30
C ARG A 383 -6.11 20.34 4.55
N THR A 384 -7.10 19.57 4.99
CA THR A 384 -8.48 20.03 5.21
C THR A 384 -8.70 20.72 6.55
N GLY A 385 -7.65 20.83 7.37
CA GLY A 385 -7.70 21.53 8.65
C GLY A 385 -8.62 20.86 9.66
N MET A 386 -8.94 19.58 9.52
CA MET A 386 -9.86 18.88 10.43
C MET A 386 -9.28 18.73 11.86
N ASP A 387 -7.97 18.88 12.03
CA ASP A 387 -7.28 19.00 13.32
C ASP A 387 -7.48 20.37 14.02
N THR A 388 -8.08 21.37 13.36
CA THR A 388 -8.17 22.74 13.92
C THR A 388 -9.38 22.98 14.81
N GLY A 389 -10.25 21.99 15.00
CA GLY A 389 -11.36 22.06 15.96
C GLY A 389 -12.57 22.91 15.52
N ARG A 390 -12.61 23.47 14.30
CA ARG A 390 -13.78 24.19 13.77
C ARG A 390 -14.76 23.21 13.10
N PRO A 391 -16.01 23.07 13.58
CA PRO A 391 -17.02 22.23 12.93
C PRO A 391 -17.54 22.88 11.63
N GLY A 392 -17.78 22.07 10.60
CA GLY A 392 -18.68 22.44 9.48
C GLY A 392 -18.08 23.23 8.31
N ARG A 393 -16.79 23.58 8.31
CA ARG A 393 -16.09 24.13 7.14
C ARG A 393 -14.77 23.42 6.90
N ILE A 394 -14.59 22.87 5.69
CA ILE A 394 -13.25 22.45 5.24
C ILE A 394 -12.43 23.73 5.06
N GLY A 395 -11.49 23.96 5.98
CA GLY A 395 -10.54 25.05 5.89
C GLY A 395 -9.27 24.59 5.17
N ILE A 396 -8.61 25.50 4.48
CA ILE A 396 -7.32 25.21 3.86
C ILE A 396 -6.23 25.43 4.91
N ALA A 397 -5.75 24.37 5.56
CA ALA A 397 -4.75 24.49 6.64
C ALA A 397 -3.30 24.32 6.16
N ARG A 398 -3.07 23.56 5.09
CA ARG A 398 -1.74 23.34 4.48
C ARG A 398 -1.82 23.32 2.96
N ARG A 399 -1.59 24.46 2.31
CA ARG A 399 -1.64 24.59 0.83
C ARG A 399 -0.49 23.86 0.11
N ASP A 400 0.55 23.50 0.86
CA ASP A 400 1.73 22.80 0.39
C ASP A 400 1.50 21.31 0.14
N VAL A 401 0.45 20.70 0.72
CA VAL A 401 0.12 19.28 0.49
C VAL A 401 -0.51 19.14 -0.90
N PRO A 402 0.11 18.38 -1.83
CA PRO A 402 -0.45 18.16 -3.17
C PRO A 402 -1.76 17.39 -3.09
N ILE A 403 -2.78 17.89 -3.79
CA ILE A 403 -4.09 17.26 -3.92
C ILE A 403 -4.40 17.01 -5.39
N VAL A 404 -4.89 15.81 -5.67
CA VAL A 404 -5.26 15.37 -7.02
C VAL A 404 -6.65 14.76 -7.04
N PHE A 405 -7.30 14.75 -8.20
CA PHE A 405 -8.59 14.12 -8.43
C PHE A 405 -8.46 12.96 -9.41
N TYR A 406 -8.73 11.76 -8.93
CA TYR A 406 -8.82 10.55 -9.76
C TYR A 406 -10.27 10.34 -10.21
N ALA A 407 -10.59 10.75 -11.42
CA ALA A 407 -11.87 10.49 -12.04
C ALA A 407 -11.96 9.02 -12.47
N PHE A 408 -12.98 8.28 -12.03
CA PHE A 408 -13.16 6.88 -12.39
C PHE A 408 -14.45 6.59 -13.14
N ASP A 409 -15.43 7.51 -13.16
CA ASP A 409 -16.67 7.38 -13.92
C ASP A 409 -17.20 8.73 -14.42
N VAL A 410 -18.05 8.70 -15.46
CA VAL A 410 -18.83 9.84 -15.98
C VAL A 410 -20.30 9.42 -16.02
N ILE A 411 -21.13 10.12 -15.24
CA ILE A 411 -22.52 9.73 -14.96
C ILE A 411 -23.48 10.47 -15.89
N TRP A 412 -23.14 11.70 -16.26
CA TRP A 412 -23.94 12.56 -17.12
C TRP A 412 -23.02 13.46 -17.94
N LEU A 413 -23.35 13.71 -19.20
CA LEU A 413 -22.54 14.51 -20.11
C LEU A 413 -23.42 15.20 -21.16
N GLU A 414 -23.27 16.53 -21.31
CA GLU A 414 -23.84 17.33 -22.43
C GLU A 414 -25.33 17.07 -22.73
N GLY A 415 -26.17 16.96 -21.70
CA GLY A 415 -27.63 16.75 -21.85
C GLY A 415 -28.08 15.30 -21.78
N TYR A 416 -27.18 14.36 -21.50
CA TYR A 416 -27.46 12.93 -21.52
C TYR A 416 -27.06 12.26 -20.20
N SER A 417 -27.99 11.49 -19.63
CA SER A 417 -27.71 10.49 -18.61
C SER A 417 -26.95 9.34 -19.23
N LEU A 418 -25.87 8.93 -18.58
CA LEU A 418 -25.07 7.76 -18.93
C LEU A 418 -25.30 6.60 -17.96
N MET A 419 -26.26 6.71 -17.03
CA MET A 419 -26.45 5.68 -16.00
C MET A 419 -26.79 4.30 -16.57
N GLN A 420 -27.48 4.24 -17.72
CA GLN A 420 -27.82 2.97 -18.40
C GLN A 420 -26.79 2.56 -19.46
N VAL A 421 -25.71 3.33 -19.64
CA VAL A 421 -24.60 2.99 -20.54
C VAL A 421 -23.63 2.05 -19.81
N GLY A 422 -23.06 1.06 -20.49
CA GLY A 422 -22.09 0.14 -19.88
C GLY A 422 -20.82 0.84 -19.40
N LEU A 423 -20.28 0.42 -18.26
CA LEU A 423 -19.11 1.05 -17.60
C LEU A 423 -17.91 1.26 -18.53
N GLU A 424 -17.58 0.28 -19.36
CA GLU A 424 -16.43 0.39 -20.28
C GLU A 424 -16.59 1.57 -21.26
N GLN A 425 -17.79 1.78 -21.78
CA GLN A 425 -18.11 2.91 -22.66
C GLN A 425 -18.08 4.24 -21.91
N ARG A 426 -18.56 4.27 -20.65
CA ARG A 426 -18.45 5.46 -19.79
C ARG A 426 -16.99 5.82 -19.52
N LYS A 427 -16.13 4.84 -19.22
CA LYS A 427 -14.71 5.08 -18.99
C LYS A 427 -13.99 5.57 -20.25
N GLU A 428 -14.35 5.07 -21.43
CA GLU A 428 -13.77 5.57 -22.68
C GLU A 428 -14.20 7.02 -22.96
N LEU A 429 -15.47 7.38 -22.76
CA LEU A 429 -15.91 8.78 -22.80
C LEU A 429 -15.15 9.65 -21.80
N LEU A 430 -15.03 9.19 -20.56
CA LEU A 430 -14.31 9.91 -19.50
C LEU A 430 -12.86 10.20 -19.93
N ARG A 431 -12.16 9.21 -20.50
CA ARG A 431 -10.79 9.36 -21.00
C ARG A 431 -10.69 10.40 -22.11
N GLN A 432 -11.70 10.53 -22.96
CA GLN A 432 -11.72 11.50 -24.06
C GLN A 432 -11.97 12.93 -23.59
N ILE A 433 -12.86 13.12 -22.60
CA ILE A 433 -13.21 14.44 -22.07
C ILE A 433 -12.20 14.95 -21.04
N LEU A 434 -11.46 14.07 -20.36
CA LEU A 434 -10.45 14.49 -19.40
C LEU A 434 -9.21 15.03 -20.12
N GLY A 435 -8.96 16.33 -19.99
CA GLY A 435 -7.78 16.99 -20.52
C GLY A 435 -6.52 16.67 -19.73
N LYS A 436 -5.42 17.33 -20.12
CA LYS A 436 -4.12 17.17 -19.45
C LYS A 436 -3.98 18.25 -18.39
N ASP A 437 -4.11 17.88 -17.13
CA ASP A 437 -3.77 18.69 -15.97
C ASP A 437 -3.02 17.78 -14.97
N GLU A 438 -2.00 18.29 -14.29
CA GLU A 438 -1.18 17.52 -13.35
C GLU A 438 -1.94 17.13 -12.06
N ARG A 439 -3.12 17.70 -11.84
CA ARG A 439 -4.01 17.43 -10.70
C ARG A 439 -5.21 16.58 -11.10
N LEU A 440 -5.44 16.33 -12.39
CA LEU A 440 -6.55 15.49 -12.88
C LEU A 440 -6.02 14.18 -13.47
N PHE A 441 -6.47 13.08 -12.89
CA PHE A 441 -6.06 11.75 -13.32
C PHE A 441 -7.27 10.93 -13.72
N PHE A 442 -7.14 10.24 -14.84
CA PHE A 442 -8.02 9.12 -15.15
C PHE A 442 -7.61 7.93 -14.29
N SER A 443 -8.55 7.36 -13.54
CA SER A 443 -8.34 6.11 -12.81
C SER A 443 -8.26 4.97 -13.81
N ASP A 444 -7.02 4.59 -14.13
CA ASP A 444 -6.72 3.55 -15.10
C ASP A 444 -7.08 2.16 -14.57
N HIS A 445 -7.26 1.23 -15.50
CA HIS A 445 -7.74 -0.11 -15.19
C HIS A 445 -7.03 -1.18 -16.02
N VAL A 446 -7.08 -2.41 -15.52
CA VAL A 446 -6.71 -3.61 -16.28
C VAL A 446 -7.95 -4.47 -16.48
N VAL A 447 -8.15 -4.99 -17.68
CA VAL A 447 -9.21 -5.96 -17.98
C VAL A 447 -8.70 -7.36 -17.67
N GLY A 448 -9.54 -8.21 -17.07
CA GLY A 448 -9.22 -9.63 -16.89
C GLY A 448 -8.26 -9.97 -15.75
N LYS A 449 -7.35 -9.06 -15.39
CA LYS A 449 -6.13 -9.37 -14.62
C LYS A 449 -6.15 -8.80 -13.19
N GLY A 450 -7.16 -9.14 -12.40
CA GLY A 450 -7.32 -8.65 -11.03
C GLY A 450 -6.28 -9.16 -10.04
N ASN A 451 -5.85 -10.42 -10.14
CA ASN A 451 -4.81 -10.98 -9.27
C ASN A 451 -3.48 -10.24 -9.43
N ALA A 452 -3.09 -9.96 -10.67
CA ALA A 452 -1.87 -9.23 -10.98
C ALA A 452 -1.91 -7.79 -10.45
N LEU A 453 -3.03 -7.09 -10.62
CA LEU A 453 -3.18 -5.73 -10.08
C LEU A 453 -3.21 -5.74 -8.55
N PHE A 454 -3.85 -6.72 -7.93
CA PHE A 454 -3.90 -6.85 -6.47
C PHE A 454 -2.50 -7.02 -5.87
N GLU A 455 -1.70 -7.94 -6.42
CA GLU A 455 -0.34 -8.17 -5.95
C GLU A 455 0.53 -6.93 -6.13
N LEU A 456 0.34 -6.24 -7.24
CA LEU A 456 1.03 -5.00 -7.53
C LEU A 456 0.62 -3.86 -6.59
N ALA A 457 -0.67 -3.75 -6.28
CA ALA A 457 -1.19 -2.82 -5.27
C ALA A 457 -0.63 -3.16 -3.88
N ARG A 458 -0.47 -4.45 -3.56
CA ARG A 458 0.12 -4.94 -2.30
C ARG A 458 1.59 -4.54 -2.17
N GLN A 459 2.38 -4.75 -3.21
CA GLN A 459 3.80 -4.34 -3.26
C GLN A 459 3.98 -2.82 -3.09
N ARG A 460 2.99 -2.04 -3.51
CA ARG A 460 2.99 -0.58 -3.38
C ARG A 460 2.34 -0.10 -2.08
N SER A 461 1.92 -1.01 -1.18
CA SER A 461 1.22 -0.69 0.06
C SER A 461 -0.04 0.16 -0.14
N LEU A 462 -0.72 -0.02 -1.27
CA LEU A 462 -1.99 0.63 -1.57
C LEU A 462 -3.13 -0.05 -0.79
N GLU A 463 -4.28 0.61 -0.70
CA GLU A 463 -5.39 0.14 0.13
C GLU A 463 -5.99 -1.18 -0.38
N GLY A 464 -6.04 -1.36 -1.70
CA GLY A 464 -6.71 -2.46 -2.35
C GLY A 464 -6.92 -2.21 -3.84
N ILE A 465 -7.83 -3.00 -4.43
CA ILE A 465 -8.33 -2.80 -5.79
C ILE A 465 -9.86 -2.83 -5.78
N LEU A 466 -10.47 -2.21 -6.79
CA LEU A 466 -11.88 -2.40 -7.12
C LEU A 466 -12.00 -3.25 -8.38
N ALA A 467 -12.83 -4.29 -8.33
CA ALA A 467 -13.30 -4.98 -9.52
C ALA A 467 -14.66 -4.38 -9.92
N LYS A 468 -14.85 -4.08 -11.19
CA LYS A 468 -16.11 -3.55 -11.72
C LYS A 468 -16.47 -4.31 -12.99
N ARG A 469 -17.69 -4.80 -13.10
CA ARG A 469 -18.12 -5.49 -14.32
C ARG A 469 -18.19 -4.50 -15.49
N ARG A 470 -17.59 -4.87 -16.62
CA ARG A 470 -17.40 -3.99 -17.79
C ARG A 470 -18.71 -3.50 -18.39
N ALA A 471 -19.72 -4.36 -18.39
CA ALA A 471 -21.05 -4.06 -18.93
C ALA A 471 -22.00 -3.41 -17.90
N SER A 472 -21.57 -3.18 -16.66
CA SER A 472 -22.47 -2.70 -15.60
C SER A 472 -22.98 -1.28 -15.85
N CYS A 473 -24.28 -1.09 -15.61
CA CYS A 473 -24.89 0.23 -15.47
C CYS A 473 -24.45 0.91 -14.17
N TYR A 474 -24.59 2.23 -14.09
CA TYR A 474 -24.35 2.98 -12.86
C TYR A 474 -25.62 2.96 -11.99
N ILE A 475 -25.54 2.32 -10.82
CA ILE A 475 -26.68 2.17 -9.92
C ILE A 475 -26.40 2.91 -8.61
N GLN A 476 -27.32 3.78 -8.22
CA GLN A 476 -27.20 4.65 -7.04
C GLN A 476 -27.43 3.91 -5.70
N LYS A 477 -26.92 2.68 -5.57
CA LYS A 477 -26.96 1.84 -4.36
C LYS A 477 -25.69 0.98 -4.26
N ARG A 478 -25.61 0.16 -3.22
CA ARG A 478 -24.59 -0.90 -3.15
C ARG A 478 -24.92 -2.03 -4.10
N THR A 479 -23.94 -2.51 -4.84
CA THR A 479 -24.12 -3.58 -5.81
C THR A 479 -23.01 -4.63 -5.73
N ARG A 480 -23.28 -5.80 -6.32
CA ARG A 480 -22.28 -6.84 -6.62
C ARG A 480 -21.52 -6.57 -7.92
N GLU A 481 -22.04 -5.69 -8.77
CA GLU A 481 -21.40 -5.25 -10.02
C GLU A 481 -20.07 -4.50 -9.77
N TRP A 482 -19.93 -3.89 -8.58
CA TRP A 482 -18.67 -3.35 -8.09
C TRP A 482 -18.26 -4.13 -6.84
N LEU A 483 -17.06 -4.69 -6.84
CA LEU A 483 -16.48 -5.41 -5.71
C LEU A 483 -15.24 -4.67 -5.22
N LYS A 484 -15.06 -4.62 -3.90
CA LYS A 484 -13.84 -4.07 -3.28
C LYS A 484 -13.05 -5.19 -2.64
N ILE A 485 -11.76 -5.22 -2.95
CA ILE A 485 -10.82 -6.22 -2.45
C ILE A 485 -9.73 -5.45 -1.70
N LYS A 486 -9.72 -5.56 -0.37
CA LYS A 486 -8.83 -4.78 0.50
C LYS A 486 -7.54 -5.55 0.78
N ILE A 487 -6.40 -4.86 0.68
CA ILE A 487 -5.10 -5.36 1.13
C ILE A 487 -4.88 -5.01 2.60
N THR A 488 -5.13 -3.74 2.95
CA THR A 488 -5.04 -3.29 4.34
C THR A 488 -6.41 -3.33 4.99
N GLN A 489 -6.49 -3.93 6.18
CA GLN A 489 -7.70 -3.92 6.99
C GLN A 489 -7.91 -2.51 7.56
N ARG A 490 -8.78 -1.75 6.89
CA ARG A 490 -9.24 -0.43 7.34
C ARG A 490 -10.75 -0.40 7.38
N ILE A 491 -11.29 0.22 8.42
CA ILE A 491 -12.73 0.37 8.60
C ILE A 491 -13.03 1.69 9.31
N GLU A 492 -14.19 2.26 9.01
CA GLU A 492 -14.69 3.43 9.72
C GLU A 492 -15.48 2.98 10.93
N CYS A 493 -15.06 3.43 12.12
CA CYS A 493 -15.68 3.12 13.40
C CYS A 493 -16.26 4.37 14.04
N VAL A 494 -17.34 4.18 14.79
CA VAL A 494 -17.89 5.22 15.66
C VAL A 494 -17.10 5.28 16.95
N ILE A 495 -16.79 6.47 17.43
CA ILE A 495 -16.20 6.68 18.75
C ILE A 495 -17.34 6.85 19.76
N GLY A 496 -17.47 5.89 20.68
CA GLY A 496 -18.49 5.90 21.74
C GLY A 496 -17.91 6.18 23.14
N GLY A 497 -16.60 6.38 23.24
CA GLY A 497 -15.97 6.74 24.51
C GLY A 497 -14.45 6.82 24.40
N TYR A 498 -13.82 7.03 25.55
CA TYR A 498 -12.36 7.06 25.69
C TYR A 498 -11.93 6.50 27.05
N THR A 499 -10.65 6.18 27.20
CA THR A 499 -10.07 5.67 28.45
C THR A 499 -9.16 6.69 29.14
N ASP A 500 -8.94 6.54 30.44
CA ASP A 500 -7.98 7.36 31.19
C ASP A 500 -6.55 7.32 30.59
N PRO A 501 -5.81 8.45 30.59
CA PRO A 501 -4.46 8.52 30.04
C PRO A 501 -3.41 7.72 30.83
N LYS A 502 -2.35 7.25 30.15
CA LYS A 502 -1.21 6.51 30.75
C LYS A 502 0.09 7.31 30.65
N GLY A 503 0.86 7.34 31.73
CA GLY A 503 2.21 7.91 31.71
C GLY A 503 2.17 9.41 31.45
N SER A 504 2.96 9.90 30.50
CA SER A 504 3.06 11.33 30.16
C SER A 504 1.98 11.82 29.18
N ARG A 505 1.00 10.99 28.80
CA ARG A 505 -0.09 11.44 27.93
C ARG A 505 -1.07 12.29 28.71
N GLU A 506 -1.46 13.42 28.16
CA GLU A 506 -2.54 14.25 28.69
C GLU A 506 -3.89 13.80 28.10
N HIS A 507 -4.99 14.24 28.70
CA HIS A 507 -6.39 14.03 28.26
C HIS A 507 -6.95 12.59 28.23
N PHE A 508 -6.51 11.72 27.31
CA PHE A 508 -7.07 10.36 27.14
C PHE A 508 -6.03 9.33 26.67
N GLY A 509 -6.23 8.06 27.04
CA GLY A 509 -5.35 6.94 26.70
C GLY A 509 -5.62 6.36 25.32
N SER A 510 -6.87 6.00 25.07
CA SER A 510 -7.37 5.42 23.82
C SER A 510 -8.81 5.87 23.56
N VAL A 511 -9.22 5.91 22.29
CA VAL A 511 -10.63 6.00 21.90
C VAL A 511 -11.24 4.59 21.84
N ILE A 512 -12.47 4.46 22.31
CA ILE A 512 -13.25 3.21 22.29
C ILE A 512 -14.07 3.21 20.99
N LEU A 513 -14.03 2.09 20.26
CA LEU A 513 -14.50 1.99 18.89
C LEU A 513 -15.71 1.06 18.77
N GLY A 514 -16.68 1.46 17.95
CA GLY A 514 -17.91 0.71 17.71
C GLY A 514 -18.33 0.63 16.25
N LEU A 515 -19.10 -0.40 15.94
CA LEU A 515 -19.81 -0.57 14.66
C LEU A 515 -21.28 -0.91 14.94
N TYR A 516 -22.18 -0.35 14.13
CA TYR A 516 -23.59 -0.68 14.20
C TYR A 516 -23.87 -2.04 13.57
N ASP A 517 -24.67 -2.86 14.25
CA ASP A 517 -25.24 -4.08 13.69
C ASP A 517 -26.52 -3.79 12.86
N ASP A 518 -27.10 -4.84 12.29
CA ASP A 518 -28.33 -4.73 11.50
C ASP A 518 -29.55 -4.29 12.32
N LYS A 519 -29.52 -4.47 13.64
CA LYS A 519 -30.56 -4.03 14.57
C LYS A 519 -30.36 -2.59 15.07
N GLY A 520 -29.32 -1.90 14.60
CA GLY A 520 -29.00 -0.52 14.98
C GLY A 520 -28.33 -0.40 16.36
N LYS A 521 -27.81 -1.49 16.92
CA LYS A 521 -27.06 -1.53 18.17
C LYS A 521 -25.58 -1.28 17.92
N LEU A 522 -24.93 -0.47 18.76
CA LEU A 522 -23.51 -0.17 18.63
C LEU A 522 -22.67 -1.25 19.34
N ILE A 523 -21.99 -2.10 18.57
CA ILE A 523 -21.16 -3.19 19.09
C ILE A 523 -19.74 -2.70 19.30
N HIS A 524 -19.15 -2.96 20.47
CA HIS A 524 -17.77 -2.61 20.77
C HIS A 524 -16.79 -3.52 20.01
N VAL A 525 -15.93 -2.91 19.20
CA VAL A 525 -15.01 -3.63 18.29
C VAL A 525 -13.53 -3.39 18.60
N GLY A 526 -13.21 -2.66 19.66
CA GLY A 526 -11.83 -2.45 20.12
C GLY A 526 -11.53 -1.03 20.56
N GLN A 527 -10.25 -0.73 20.75
CA GLN A 527 -9.78 0.57 21.23
C GLN A 527 -8.49 1.00 20.54
N ALA A 528 -8.43 2.23 20.02
CA ALA A 528 -7.23 2.77 19.38
C ALA A 528 -6.54 3.79 20.30
N GLY A 529 -5.33 3.47 20.75
CA GLY A 529 -4.44 4.40 21.49
C GLY A 529 -3.19 4.81 20.71
N SER A 530 -3.04 4.34 19.46
CA SER A 530 -1.91 4.66 18.58
C SER A 530 -2.41 5.38 17.33
N GLY A 531 -1.52 6.09 16.62
CA GLY A 531 -1.87 6.86 15.42
C GLY A 531 -2.23 8.33 15.66
N PHE A 532 -2.29 8.76 16.92
CA PHE A 532 -2.43 10.18 17.28
C PHE A 532 -1.07 10.87 17.28
N THR A 533 -0.98 12.05 16.67
CA THR A 533 0.09 13.03 16.92
C THR A 533 -0.30 13.86 18.15
N GLU A 534 0.64 14.60 18.73
CA GLU A 534 0.32 15.50 19.85
C GLU A 534 -0.78 16.50 19.49
N GLN A 535 -0.73 17.04 18.26
CA GLN A 535 -1.74 17.94 17.73
C GLN A 535 -3.10 17.26 17.54
N SER A 536 -3.15 16.08 16.90
CA SER A 536 -4.42 15.39 16.64
C SER A 536 -5.03 14.81 17.92
N HIS A 537 -4.21 14.48 18.91
CA HIS A 537 -4.63 14.08 20.25
C HIS A 537 -5.38 15.23 20.96
N ALA A 538 -4.76 16.42 21.03
CA ALA A 538 -5.39 17.60 21.62
C ALA A 538 -6.66 18.05 20.84
N ALA A 539 -6.64 17.95 19.51
CA ALA A 539 -7.78 18.26 18.67
C ALA A 539 -8.96 17.30 18.89
N MET A 540 -8.68 16.00 19.02
CA MET A 540 -9.68 14.98 19.35
C MET A 540 -10.29 15.26 20.73
N TRP A 541 -9.48 15.60 21.73
CA TRP A 541 -9.97 15.93 23.06
C TRP A 541 -11.02 17.05 23.06
N LYS A 542 -10.76 18.14 22.31
CA LYS A 542 -11.71 19.26 22.15
C LYS A 542 -13.05 18.83 21.54
N LYS A 543 -13.07 17.75 20.75
CA LYS A 543 -14.30 17.19 20.13
C LYS A 543 -15.00 16.16 21.03
N LEU A 544 -14.25 15.39 21.81
CA LEU A 544 -14.80 14.37 22.70
C LEU A 544 -15.47 14.99 23.94
N LYS A 545 -14.82 15.98 24.56
CA LYS A 545 -15.28 16.59 25.81
C LYS A 545 -16.73 17.12 25.77
N PRO A 546 -17.17 17.84 24.73
CA PRO A 546 -18.57 18.29 24.63
C PRO A 546 -19.59 17.16 24.41
N LEU A 547 -19.13 15.97 24.03
CA LEU A 547 -19.99 14.82 23.75
C LEU A 547 -20.11 13.87 24.95
N GLU A 548 -19.46 14.16 26.07
CA GLU A 548 -19.50 13.32 27.26
C GLU A 548 -20.93 13.04 27.73
N THR A 549 -21.14 11.82 28.20
CA THR A 549 -22.42 11.34 28.72
C THR A 549 -22.18 10.29 29.80
N ALA A 550 -23.11 10.16 30.74
CA ALA A 550 -23.07 9.08 31.73
C ALA A 550 -23.49 7.73 31.12
N LYS A 551 -24.21 7.73 30.00
CA LYS A 551 -24.79 6.54 29.39
C LYS A 551 -23.78 5.85 28.47
N ASN A 552 -23.53 4.56 28.72
CA ASN A 552 -22.80 3.69 27.80
C ASN A 552 -23.57 3.57 26.47
N PRO A 553 -22.99 3.98 25.32
CA PRO A 553 -23.66 3.89 24.03
C PRO A 553 -23.57 2.49 23.39
N TYR A 554 -22.75 1.58 23.94
CA TYR A 554 -22.53 0.25 23.40
C TYR A 554 -23.59 -0.76 23.88
N ASP A 555 -23.87 -1.76 23.06
CA ASP A 555 -24.66 -2.93 23.43
C ASP A 555 -23.80 -3.89 24.25
N GLY A 556 -24.08 -3.96 25.55
CA GLY A 556 -23.36 -4.79 26.50
C GLY A 556 -22.22 -4.07 27.24
N ARG A 557 -21.50 -4.85 28.05
CA ARG A 557 -20.40 -4.36 28.87
C ARG A 557 -19.13 -4.20 28.03
N VAL A 558 -18.44 -3.08 28.23
CA VAL A 558 -17.17 -2.77 27.56
C VAL A 558 -16.05 -2.83 28.60
N ASP A 559 -15.34 -3.96 28.62
CA ASP A 559 -14.18 -4.13 29.48
C ASP A 559 -12.93 -3.58 28.79
N THR A 560 -12.34 -2.56 29.41
CA THR A 560 -11.01 -2.06 29.05
C THR A 560 -10.09 -2.15 30.26
N LEU A 561 -8.78 -2.02 30.05
CA LEU A 561 -7.78 -2.07 31.11
C LEU A 561 -7.84 -0.85 32.05
N ARG A 562 -8.67 0.15 31.75
CA ARG A 562 -8.67 1.47 32.37
C ARG A 562 -10.10 1.95 32.57
N LYS A 563 -10.30 3.03 33.33
CA LYS A 563 -11.62 3.62 33.47
C LYS A 563 -12.09 4.15 32.11
N ASN A 564 -13.34 3.83 31.78
CA ASN A 564 -14.01 4.30 30.57
C ASN A 564 -14.81 5.58 30.86
N HIS A 565 -14.82 6.48 29.88
CA HIS A 565 -15.69 7.64 29.82
C HIS A 565 -16.49 7.57 28.53
N TRP A 566 -17.80 7.82 28.60
CA TRP A 566 -18.70 7.63 27.47
C TRP A 566 -18.94 8.93 26.73
N THR A 567 -19.08 8.83 25.41
CA THR A 567 -19.46 9.96 24.55
C THR A 567 -20.68 9.61 23.72
N LYS A 568 -21.47 10.61 23.34
CA LYS A 568 -22.52 10.45 22.32
C LYS A 568 -21.88 9.89 21.03
N PRO A 569 -22.43 8.83 20.43
CA PRO A 569 -21.82 8.12 19.29
C PRO A 569 -21.99 8.88 17.98
N GLN A 570 -21.31 10.03 17.86
CA GLN A 570 -21.47 10.96 16.75
C GLN A 570 -20.19 11.09 15.90
N LEU A 571 -19.02 10.87 16.49
CA LEU A 571 -17.74 10.98 15.79
C LEU A 571 -17.42 9.67 15.08
N VAL A 572 -17.01 9.77 13.81
CA VAL A 572 -16.53 8.64 13.02
C VAL A 572 -15.04 8.80 12.78
N ALA A 573 -14.28 7.72 13.00
CA ALA A 573 -12.86 7.66 12.71
C ALA A 573 -12.53 6.48 11.81
N GLU A 574 -11.61 6.69 10.88
CA GLU A 574 -10.99 5.61 10.13
C GLU A 574 -9.89 4.95 10.96
N ILE A 575 -9.97 3.63 11.03
CA ILE A 575 -9.10 2.78 11.85
C ILE A 575 -8.43 1.76 10.94
N LYS A 576 -7.10 1.71 11.00
CA LYS A 576 -6.30 0.62 10.41
C LYS A 576 -6.05 -0.43 11.47
N PHE A 577 -6.21 -1.69 11.15
CA PHE A 577 -5.97 -2.81 12.06
C PHE A 577 -5.28 -3.96 11.33
N ILE A 578 -4.83 -4.98 12.06
CA ILE A 578 -4.14 -6.14 11.47
C ILE A 578 -5.16 -7.15 10.96
N GLU A 579 -6.03 -7.59 11.86
CA GLU A 579 -7.03 -8.61 11.60
C GLU A 579 -8.17 -8.50 12.60
N TRP A 580 -9.27 -9.17 12.28
CA TRP A 580 -10.35 -9.43 13.21
C TRP A 580 -9.98 -10.64 14.08
N THR A 581 -10.17 -10.55 15.39
CA THR A 581 -10.01 -11.70 16.29
C THR A 581 -11.11 -12.71 16.04
N HIS A 582 -10.84 -14.00 16.23
CA HIS A 582 -11.87 -15.04 16.20
C HIS A 582 -12.98 -14.75 17.23
N GLU A 583 -14.22 -15.13 16.91
CA GLU A 583 -15.35 -15.05 17.85
C GLU A 583 -15.00 -15.89 19.08
N GLY A 584 -14.72 -15.23 20.21
CA GLY A 584 -14.60 -15.92 21.51
C GLY A 584 -15.98 -16.29 22.07
N GLU A 585 -16.03 -16.77 23.32
CA GLU A 585 -17.26 -17.21 24.02
C GLU A 585 -18.42 -16.19 24.03
N THR A 586 -18.15 -14.91 23.76
CA THR A 586 -19.14 -13.82 23.70
C THR A 586 -19.66 -13.50 22.29
N GLY A 587 -19.16 -14.18 21.24
CA GLY A 587 -19.57 -13.97 19.85
C GLY A 587 -19.19 -12.62 19.23
N GLN A 588 -18.44 -11.77 19.96
CA GLN A 588 -18.05 -10.44 19.48
C GLN A 588 -16.63 -10.41 18.91
N VAL A 589 -16.52 -10.00 17.66
CA VAL A 589 -15.26 -9.85 16.93
C VAL A 589 -14.59 -8.51 17.29
N LYS A 590 -13.31 -8.52 17.67
CA LYS A 590 -12.53 -7.31 17.99
C LYS A 590 -11.40 -7.10 16.98
N MET A 591 -10.98 -5.84 16.80
CA MET A 591 -9.82 -5.50 15.98
C MET A 591 -8.52 -5.77 16.75
N ARG A 592 -7.57 -6.45 16.09
CA ARG A 592 -6.20 -6.62 16.59
C ARG A 592 -5.34 -5.43 16.17
N ALA A 593 -4.68 -4.82 17.16
CA ALA A 593 -3.78 -3.67 17.01
C ALA A 593 -4.38 -2.50 16.16
N PRO A 594 -5.54 -1.96 16.56
CA PRO A 594 -6.14 -0.81 15.87
C PRO A 594 -5.30 0.47 16.05
N VAL A 595 -5.16 1.20 14.95
CA VAL A 595 -4.40 2.44 14.80
C VAL A 595 -5.34 3.49 14.23
N TYR A 596 -5.42 4.65 14.89
CA TYR A 596 -6.20 5.79 14.42
C TYR A 596 -5.56 6.40 13.17
N MET A 597 -6.33 6.53 12.09
CA MET A 597 -5.88 7.14 10.82
C MET A 597 -6.43 8.56 10.69
N GLY A 598 -7.72 8.71 10.98
CA GLY A 598 -8.27 9.93 11.55
C GLY A 598 -9.77 10.16 11.34
N LEU A 599 -10.27 11.37 11.55
CA LEU A 599 -11.73 11.63 11.56
C LEU A 599 -12.34 11.62 10.15
N ARG A 600 -13.57 11.10 10.05
CA ARG A 600 -14.39 11.03 8.84
C ARG A 600 -15.64 11.90 9.00
N THR A 601 -15.50 13.20 8.81
CA THR A 601 -16.64 14.14 8.87
C THR A 601 -17.56 14.03 7.65
N ASP A 602 -17.11 13.37 6.59
CA ASP A 602 -17.88 13.05 5.40
C ASP A 602 -18.88 11.91 5.62
N LYS A 603 -18.83 11.21 6.77
CA LYS A 603 -19.65 10.03 7.08
C LYS A 603 -20.57 10.24 8.30
N LYS A 604 -21.74 9.61 8.28
CA LYS A 604 -22.64 9.53 9.45
C LYS A 604 -22.27 8.31 10.29
N ALA A 605 -22.45 8.43 11.61
CA ALA A 605 -22.15 7.33 12.54
C ALA A 605 -22.96 6.07 12.21
N GLN A 606 -24.22 6.21 11.82
CA GLN A 606 -25.14 5.12 11.49
C GLN A 606 -24.71 4.31 10.24
N ASP A 607 -23.84 4.86 9.41
CA ASP A 607 -23.30 4.19 8.22
C ASP A 607 -22.12 3.26 8.56
N CYS A 608 -21.58 3.35 9.79
CA CYS A 608 -20.43 2.57 10.23
C CYS A 608 -20.89 1.20 10.71
N ARG A 609 -20.99 0.25 9.79
CA ARG A 609 -21.51 -1.11 10.03
C ARG A 609 -20.46 -2.18 9.86
N PHE A 610 -20.68 -3.32 10.49
CA PHE A 610 -19.86 -4.51 10.27
C PHE A 610 -20.07 -5.02 8.85
N GLU A 611 -19.02 -4.99 8.02
CA GLU A 611 -19.08 -5.51 6.65
C GLU A 611 -18.26 -6.80 6.58
N ARG A 612 -18.95 -7.95 6.56
CA ARG A 612 -18.33 -9.26 6.33
C ARG A 612 -17.95 -9.38 4.85
N ALA A 613 -16.71 -9.78 4.59
CA ALA A 613 -16.28 -10.15 3.25
C ALA A 613 -17.15 -11.32 2.77
N ARG A 614 -17.70 -11.20 1.56
CA ARG A 614 -18.47 -12.25 0.91
C ARG A 614 -17.55 -13.13 0.04
N PRO A 615 -17.85 -14.44 -0.12
CA PRO A 615 -17.07 -15.30 -0.99
C PRO A 615 -17.02 -14.77 -2.43
N VAL A 616 -15.83 -14.43 -2.92
CA VAL A 616 -15.65 -13.75 -4.20
C VAL A 616 -16.29 -14.50 -5.37
N MET A 617 -16.05 -15.81 -5.47
CA MET A 617 -16.58 -16.63 -6.57
C MET A 617 -18.10 -16.72 -6.57
N LYS A 618 -18.75 -16.55 -5.41
CA LYS A 618 -20.21 -16.53 -5.31
C LYS A 618 -20.75 -15.20 -5.82
N GLU A 619 -20.16 -14.08 -5.40
CA GLU A 619 -20.64 -12.75 -5.81
C GLU A 619 -20.38 -12.49 -7.29
N VAL A 620 -19.26 -12.98 -7.85
CA VAL A 620 -18.95 -12.89 -9.29
C VAL A 620 -20.02 -13.61 -10.12
N LYS A 621 -20.31 -14.88 -9.83
CA LYS A 621 -21.36 -15.65 -10.53
C LYS A 621 -22.72 -14.98 -10.46
N LYS A 622 -23.08 -14.44 -9.29
CA LYS A 622 -24.37 -13.76 -9.09
C LYS A 622 -24.47 -12.46 -9.87
N ALA A 623 -23.40 -11.66 -9.88
CA ALA A 623 -23.35 -10.48 -10.72
C ALA A 623 -23.50 -10.87 -12.19
N GLU A 624 -22.78 -11.89 -12.65
CA GLU A 624 -22.85 -12.36 -14.04
C GLU A 624 -24.24 -12.83 -14.46
N ALA A 625 -24.93 -13.53 -13.57
CA ALA A 625 -26.33 -13.94 -13.74
C ALA A 625 -27.34 -12.79 -13.69
N GLY A 626 -26.91 -11.56 -13.34
CA GLY A 626 -27.79 -10.39 -13.21
C GLY A 626 -28.65 -10.42 -11.94
N GLU A 627 -28.27 -11.20 -10.93
CA GLU A 627 -29.00 -11.26 -9.66
C GLU A 627 -28.83 -9.95 -8.86
N GLU A 628 -29.94 -9.47 -8.26
CA GLU A 628 -29.89 -8.30 -7.39
C GLU A 628 -29.10 -8.57 -6.08
N SER A 629 -28.50 -7.49 -5.55
CA SER A 629 -27.42 -7.50 -4.55
C SER A 629 -27.87 -7.58 -3.09
#